data_AF-A0A8T9S743-F1
#
_entry.id   AF-A0A8T9S743-F1
#
_cell.length_a   1.000
_cell.length_b   1.000
_cell.length_c   1.000
_cell.angle_alpha   90.00
_cell.angle_beta   90.00
_cell.angle_gamma   90.00
#
_symmetry.space_group_name_H-M   'P 1'
#
loop_
_entity.id
_entity.type
_entity.pdbx_description
1 polymer ?
#
loop_
_entity_poly.entity_id
_entity_poly.type
_entity_poly.pdbx_seq_one_letter_code
_entity_poly.pdbx_strand_id
1 'polypeptide(L)'
;MNRLLPFSALLGGLLLSAFAGYSQSQPYRFTLQAEKLDVPAGPWQVTRVLDLRPDRSRLGSVRRGLGNEMASADFAQPLAAEVTQFLRVRQPAQAGARPVLMRVFALALAEDLRANSEHAEAELVADFLVPQPDSTFQVLLTVGETARRGGLDVTKFHPANVALVLQQGLRKLEALPATFAPTETLSRADALAGRGGAATQRFPIQAAAEPARGFYRSYQEFITNQPSEADYPFSITHVARTGKRWAGTDEIQVNYLGTDDQHPTRPLYTGNLWGLSDGKEILIAYRNRFYKLLPAADGRNFTFTGPPVFDEKAASNVAVAGVMGGALGAALASAANGTNVMAPYELHLASGRVVAAQDAGQTDADGFATTPDTAKVYVYRRPDAAKDQVVTFSASGRPAASLQARQWTVLTWQDRRQELKLCVQAGQGPESCKAFVPDFSQPTYLECVVPAGGGAPTLRQVPAKEGLFELRRIQRLAKADK
;
A
#
# COMPACT_ATOMS: atom_id res chain seq x y z
N MET A 1 74.42 21.43 -30.19
CA MET A 1 73.67 22.43 -30.97
C MET A 1 72.29 21.88 -31.30
N ASN A 2 71.27 22.53 -30.75
CA ASN A 2 69.85 22.67 -31.17
C ASN A 2 69.22 21.65 -32.15
N ARG A 3 68.12 21.01 -31.69
CA ARG A 3 66.71 21.09 -32.20
C ARG A 3 65.88 20.04 -31.44
N LEU A 4 65.02 20.43 -30.48
CA LEU A 4 63.59 20.77 -30.60
C LEU A 4 62.75 19.79 -31.45
N LEU A 5 61.88 19.02 -30.79
CA LEU A 5 60.48 18.73 -31.19
C LEU A 5 59.70 18.17 -29.98
N PRO A 6 58.52 18.71 -29.64
CA PRO A 6 57.66 18.22 -28.56
C PRO A 6 56.61 17.24 -29.11
N PHE A 7 56.43 16.09 -28.46
CA PHE A 7 55.31 15.20 -28.76
C PHE A 7 54.34 15.17 -27.57
N SER A 8 53.26 15.92 -27.76
CA SER A 8 52.00 15.82 -27.06
C SER A 8 51.45 14.39 -27.12
N ALA A 9 51.13 13.82 -25.96
CA ALA A 9 50.19 12.70 -25.85
C ALA A 9 49.21 13.00 -24.72
N LEU A 10 48.29 13.92 -25.02
CA LEU A 10 46.95 13.97 -24.44
C LEU A 10 46.24 12.67 -24.85
N LEU A 11 46.08 11.71 -23.93
CA LEU A 11 45.15 10.61 -24.15
C LEU A 11 44.61 10.11 -22.81
N GLY A 12 43.28 10.12 -22.67
CA GLY A 12 42.61 9.09 -21.87
C GLY A 12 42.18 9.46 -20.46
N GLY A 13 42.08 10.73 -20.10
CA GLY A 13 41.28 11.17 -18.95
C GLY A 13 39.78 11.09 -19.26
N LEU A 14 39.29 9.94 -19.73
CA LEU A 14 37.86 9.69 -19.88
C LEU A 14 37.30 9.55 -18.47
N LEU A 15 36.96 10.70 -17.89
CA LEU A 15 36.00 10.83 -16.80
C LEU A 15 34.71 10.16 -17.27
N LEU A 16 34.66 8.84 -17.09
CA LEU A 16 33.47 8.06 -16.81
C LEU A 16 32.96 8.53 -15.45
N SER A 17 32.54 9.80 -15.40
CA SER A 17 31.44 10.25 -14.57
C SER A 17 30.21 9.55 -15.15
N ALA A 18 30.17 8.23 -14.93
CA ALA A 18 28.96 7.46 -14.98
C ALA A 18 28.07 8.15 -13.96
N PHE A 19 27.24 9.06 -14.48
CA PHE A 19 26.07 9.53 -13.80
C PHE A 19 25.28 8.27 -13.50
N ALA A 20 25.56 7.67 -12.35
CA ALA A 20 24.64 6.83 -11.62
C ALA A 20 23.47 7.74 -11.28
N GLY A 21 22.69 8.06 -12.31
CA GLY A 21 21.37 8.60 -12.19
C GLY A 21 20.62 7.52 -11.45
N TYR A 22 20.60 7.63 -10.13
CA TYR A 22 19.70 6.87 -9.31
C TYR A 22 18.32 7.17 -9.89
N SER A 23 17.76 6.30 -10.72
CA SER A 23 16.40 6.43 -11.19
C SER A 23 15.52 6.45 -9.95
N GLN A 24 14.55 7.35 -9.86
CA GLN A 24 13.50 7.16 -8.88
C GLN A 24 12.42 6.39 -9.58
N SER A 25 11.97 5.31 -8.95
CA SER A 25 10.99 4.41 -9.53
C SER A 25 9.72 5.19 -9.85
N GLN A 26 9.46 5.37 -11.15
CA GLN A 26 8.17 5.83 -11.62
C GLN A 26 7.09 4.91 -11.03
N PRO A 27 5.95 5.46 -10.56
CA PRO A 27 4.88 4.63 -10.02
C PRO A 27 4.54 3.53 -11.03
N TYR A 28 4.39 2.31 -10.52
CA TYR A 28 3.95 1.19 -11.31
C TYR A 28 2.47 1.35 -11.62
N ARG A 29 2.17 1.77 -12.84
CA ARG A 29 0.81 1.92 -13.34
C ARG A 29 0.46 0.74 -14.22
N PHE A 30 -0.67 0.10 -13.93
CA PHE A 30 -1.17 -1.03 -14.73
C PHE A 30 -2.67 -0.91 -15.00
N THR A 31 -3.18 -1.78 -15.87
CA THR A 31 -4.59 -1.88 -16.26
C THR A 31 -5.00 -3.35 -16.29
N LEU A 32 -6.28 -3.62 -16.08
CA LEU A 32 -6.91 -4.94 -16.15
C LEU A 32 -7.37 -5.31 -17.56
N GLN A 33 -7.22 -4.43 -18.56
CA GLN A 33 -7.77 -4.66 -19.91
C GLN A 33 -7.30 -5.98 -20.55
N ALA A 34 -6.04 -6.38 -20.32
CA ALA A 34 -5.47 -7.61 -20.85
C ALA A 34 -5.87 -8.87 -20.06
N GLU A 35 -6.40 -8.71 -18.85
CA GLU A 35 -6.68 -9.81 -17.95
C GLU A 35 -7.98 -10.54 -18.32
N LYS A 36 -8.06 -11.81 -17.93
CA LYS A 36 -9.23 -12.66 -18.15
C LYS A 36 -10.14 -12.63 -16.92
N LEU A 37 -11.43 -12.79 -17.16
CA LEU A 37 -12.43 -12.98 -16.13
C LEU A 37 -13.26 -14.19 -16.51
N ASP A 38 -13.13 -15.27 -15.75
CA ASP A 38 -13.86 -16.51 -15.93
C ASP A 38 -14.92 -16.64 -14.83
N VAL A 39 -16.07 -15.99 -15.05
CA VAL A 39 -17.23 -16.00 -14.15
C VAL A 39 -18.41 -16.57 -14.95
N PRO A 40 -19.14 -17.56 -14.42
CA PRO A 40 -20.31 -18.09 -15.11
C PRO A 40 -21.37 -17.00 -15.29
N ALA A 41 -22.20 -17.17 -16.33
CA ALA A 41 -23.43 -16.41 -16.47
C ALA A 41 -24.30 -16.59 -15.21
N GLY A 42 -24.92 -15.51 -14.74
CA GLY A 42 -25.77 -15.57 -13.56
C GLY A 42 -26.69 -14.37 -13.42
N PRO A 43 -27.52 -14.36 -12.37
CA PRO A 43 -28.65 -13.42 -12.26
C PRO A 43 -28.22 -12.02 -11.80
N TRP A 44 -26.94 -11.77 -11.59
CA TRP A 44 -26.43 -10.51 -11.07
C TRP A 44 -25.56 -9.77 -12.09
N GLN A 45 -25.59 -8.45 -12.02
CA GLN A 45 -24.71 -7.62 -12.83
C GLN A 45 -24.15 -6.48 -12.00
N VAL A 46 -22.83 -6.43 -11.85
CA VAL A 46 -22.18 -5.26 -11.25
C VAL A 46 -22.25 -4.08 -12.23
N THR A 47 -23.06 -3.10 -11.88
CA THR A 47 -23.30 -1.90 -12.71
C THR A 47 -22.49 -0.69 -12.27
N ARG A 48 -22.06 -0.67 -11.01
CA ARG A 48 -21.30 0.42 -10.42
C ARG A 48 -20.35 -0.10 -9.35
N VAL A 49 -19.16 0.47 -9.32
CA VAL A 49 -18.15 0.25 -8.27
C VAL A 49 -17.96 1.52 -7.47
N LEU A 50 -17.90 1.40 -6.14
CA LEU A 50 -17.49 2.45 -5.22
C LEU A 50 -16.16 2.07 -4.58
N ASP A 51 -15.16 2.93 -4.75
CA ASP A 51 -13.93 2.84 -3.97
C ASP A 51 -14.21 3.44 -2.58
N LEU A 52 -14.29 2.61 -1.54
CA LEU A 52 -14.50 3.02 -0.15
C LEU A 52 -13.29 2.69 0.72
N ARG A 53 -12.13 2.45 0.09
CA ARG A 53 -10.89 2.20 0.81
C ARG A 53 -10.56 3.40 1.70
N PRO A 54 -10.06 3.18 2.92
CA PRO A 54 -9.64 4.25 3.81
C PRO A 54 -8.46 5.05 3.24
N ASP A 55 -7.61 4.39 2.44
CA ASP A 55 -6.52 4.98 1.67
C ASP A 55 -6.72 4.72 0.17
N ARG A 56 -6.88 5.78 -0.62
CA ARG A 56 -7.05 5.73 -2.08
C ARG A 56 -5.84 6.26 -2.84
N SER A 57 -4.74 6.56 -2.15
CA SER A 57 -3.54 7.13 -2.76
C SER A 57 -2.78 6.14 -3.65
N ARG A 58 -2.94 4.84 -3.38
CA ARG A 58 -2.31 3.72 -4.11
C ARG A 58 -3.02 2.40 -3.79
N LEU A 59 -2.70 1.34 -4.53
CA LEU A 59 -3.10 -0.03 -4.18
C LEU A 59 -2.04 -0.70 -3.31
N GLY A 60 -0.77 -0.34 -3.43
CA GLY A 60 0.31 -0.92 -2.65
C GLY A 60 1.67 -0.46 -3.12
N SER A 61 2.68 -1.29 -2.91
CA SER A 61 4.03 -1.04 -3.38
C SER A 61 4.62 -2.29 -4.03
N VAL A 62 5.46 -2.08 -5.03
CA VAL A 62 6.16 -3.13 -5.78
C VAL A 62 7.64 -2.81 -5.86
N ARG A 63 8.47 -3.79 -6.19
CA ARG A 63 9.90 -3.60 -6.39
C ARG A 63 10.22 -3.59 -7.88
N ARG A 64 10.96 -2.58 -8.34
CA ARG A 64 11.29 -2.42 -9.77
C ARG A 64 12.78 -2.43 -10.05
N GLY A 65 13.11 -3.02 -11.20
CA GLY A 65 14.47 -3.08 -11.76
C GLY A 65 15.40 -4.02 -10.99
N LEU A 66 16.64 -4.17 -11.48
CA LEU A 66 17.72 -4.89 -10.78
C LEU A 66 18.00 -4.30 -9.39
N GLY A 67 17.58 -3.04 -9.22
CA GLY A 67 17.59 -2.25 -8.01
C GLY A 67 16.63 -2.71 -6.92
N ASN A 68 15.61 -3.54 -7.20
CA ASN A 68 14.51 -3.83 -6.27
C ASN A 68 13.99 -2.54 -5.59
N GLU A 69 13.95 -1.44 -6.35
CA GLU A 69 13.56 -0.15 -5.81
C GLU A 69 12.05 -0.16 -5.54
N MET A 70 11.66 0.19 -4.32
CA MET A 70 10.25 0.30 -3.96
C MET A 70 9.58 1.37 -4.83
N ALA A 71 8.44 1.04 -5.42
CA ALA A 71 7.63 1.91 -6.25
C ALA A 71 6.18 1.82 -5.79
N SER A 72 5.49 2.96 -5.73
CA SER A 72 4.04 2.99 -5.52
C SER A 72 3.34 2.29 -6.68
N ALA A 73 2.37 1.43 -6.39
CA ALA A 73 1.63 0.66 -7.39
C ALA A 73 0.15 1.03 -7.37
N ASP A 74 -0.38 1.31 -8.55
CA ASP A 74 -1.76 1.77 -8.71
C ASP A 74 -2.26 1.54 -10.14
N PHE A 75 -3.56 1.71 -10.36
CA PHE A 75 -4.14 1.65 -11.69
C PHE A 75 -3.78 2.88 -12.52
N ALA A 76 -3.87 2.75 -13.85
CA ALA A 76 -3.74 3.88 -14.76
C ALA A 76 -4.91 4.89 -14.64
N GLN A 77 -6.07 4.42 -14.22
CA GLN A 77 -7.28 5.22 -13.94
C GLN A 77 -7.73 5.02 -12.48
N PRO A 78 -8.61 5.88 -11.93
CA PRO A 78 -9.17 5.64 -10.60
C PRO A 78 -9.82 4.26 -10.50
N LEU A 79 -9.66 3.58 -9.35
CA LEU A 79 -10.11 2.19 -9.12
C LEU A 79 -11.53 1.93 -9.61
N ALA A 80 -12.48 2.80 -9.23
CA ALA A 80 -13.88 2.64 -9.60
C ALA A 80 -14.08 2.63 -11.13
N ALA A 81 -13.34 3.47 -11.86
CA ALA A 81 -13.41 3.52 -13.32
C ALA A 81 -12.77 2.29 -13.95
N GLU A 82 -11.55 1.92 -13.53
CA GLU A 82 -10.82 0.76 -14.04
C GLU A 82 -11.61 -0.54 -13.84
N VAL A 83 -12.09 -0.79 -12.62
CA VAL A 83 -12.86 -2.01 -12.30
C VAL A 83 -14.21 -2.00 -13.02
N THR A 84 -14.93 -0.88 -13.06
CA THR A 84 -16.21 -0.81 -13.79
C THR A 84 -16.03 -1.08 -15.28
N GLN A 85 -14.97 -0.53 -15.89
CA GLN A 85 -14.65 -0.77 -17.30
C GLN A 85 -14.27 -2.23 -17.55
N PHE A 86 -13.41 -2.80 -16.70
CA PHE A 86 -13.02 -4.20 -16.78
C PHE A 86 -14.24 -5.13 -16.71
N LEU A 87 -15.12 -4.94 -15.72
CA LEU A 87 -16.33 -5.75 -15.56
C LEU A 87 -17.29 -5.57 -16.74
N ARG A 88 -17.49 -4.34 -17.25
CA ARG A 88 -18.36 -4.11 -18.41
C ARG A 88 -17.89 -4.86 -19.66
N VAL A 89 -16.58 -4.92 -19.89
CA VAL A 89 -15.99 -5.59 -21.06
C VAL A 89 -16.02 -7.11 -20.87
N ARG A 90 -15.74 -7.60 -19.66
CA ARG A 90 -15.53 -9.03 -19.40
C ARG A 90 -16.76 -9.78 -18.89
N GLN A 91 -17.74 -9.08 -18.32
CA GLN A 91 -19.04 -9.57 -17.85
C GLN A 91 -20.16 -8.71 -18.48
N PRO A 92 -20.44 -8.88 -19.79
CA PRO A 92 -21.45 -8.08 -20.46
C PRO A 92 -22.84 -8.31 -19.84
N ALA A 93 -23.69 -7.29 -19.94
CA ALA A 93 -25.06 -7.35 -19.42
C ALA A 93 -25.83 -8.54 -20.00
N GLN A 94 -26.47 -9.32 -19.12
CA GLN A 94 -27.36 -10.40 -19.53
C GLN A 94 -28.81 -9.97 -19.39
N ALA A 95 -29.67 -10.46 -20.27
CA ALA A 95 -31.11 -10.19 -20.19
C ALA A 95 -31.66 -10.73 -18.85
N GLY A 96 -32.29 -9.85 -18.08
CA GLY A 96 -32.87 -10.21 -16.77
C GLY A 96 -31.89 -10.20 -15.60
N ALA A 97 -30.59 -9.90 -15.82
CA ALA A 97 -29.65 -9.74 -14.72
C ALA A 97 -30.01 -8.52 -13.86
N ARG A 98 -30.01 -8.70 -12.54
CA ARG A 98 -30.35 -7.66 -11.57
C ARG A 98 -29.14 -6.77 -11.32
N PRO A 99 -29.28 -5.43 -11.33
CA PRO A 99 -28.17 -4.53 -11.10
C PRO A 99 -27.70 -4.61 -9.65
N VAL A 100 -26.38 -4.67 -9.48
CA VAL A 100 -25.68 -4.72 -8.19
C VAL A 100 -24.64 -3.59 -8.14
N LEU A 101 -24.51 -3.00 -6.96
CA LEU A 101 -23.46 -2.06 -6.57
C LEU A 101 -22.35 -2.83 -5.86
N MET A 102 -21.10 -2.65 -6.28
CA MET A 102 -19.93 -3.19 -5.57
C MET A 102 -19.29 -2.08 -4.72
N ARG A 103 -19.12 -2.30 -3.41
CA ARG A 103 -18.37 -1.42 -2.50
C ARG A 103 -17.03 -2.05 -2.17
N VAL A 104 -15.93 -1.41 -2.52
CA VAL A 104 -14.57 -1.91 -2.27
C VAL A 104 -14.01 -1.26 -1.00
N PHE A 105 -13.79 -2.05 0.04
CA PHE A 105 -13.20 -1.61 1.31
C PHE A 105 -11.70 -1.83 1.38
N ALA A 106 -11.22 -2.89 0.73
CA ALA A 106 -9.81 -3.13 0.50
C ALA A 106 -9.59 -3.60 -0.93
N LEU A 107 -8.63 -2.99 -1.61
CA LEU A 107 -7.98 -3.55 -2.78
C LEU A 107 -6.51 -3.20 -2.63
N ALA A 108 -5.70 -4.21 -2.33
CA ALA A 108 -4.32 -4.00 -1.93
C ALA A 108 -3.36 -4.96 -2.63
N LEU A 109 -2.15 -4.46 -2.90
CA LEU A 109 -1.05 -5.22 -3.49
C LEU A 109 0.09 -5.35 -2.48
N ALA A 110 0.80 -6.47 -2.52
CA ALA A 110 2.08 -6.64 -1.82
C ALA A 110 3.01 -7.59 -2.55
N GLU A 111 4.30 -7.44 -2.27
CA GLU A 111 5.33 -8.40 -2.64
C GLU A 111 6.02 -8.94 -1.39
N ASP A 112 6.02 -10.27 -1.23
CA ASP A 112 6.76 -10.99 -0.18
C ASP A 112 8.04 -11.57 -0.78
N LEU A 113 9.18 -10.93 -0.49
CA LEU A 113 10.50 -11.39 -0.91
C LEU A 113 11.16 -12.19 0.22
N ARG A 114 11.53 -13.43 -0.09
CA ARG A 114 12.35 -14.31 0.75
C ARG A 114 13.59 -14.70 -0.04
N ALA A 115 14.64 -15.11 0.67
CA ALA A 115 15.95 -15.44 0.08
C ALA A 115 15.88 -16.33 -1.18
N ASN A 116 14.90 -17.24 -1.23
CA ASN A 116 14.73 -18.18 -2.35
C ASN A 116 13.33 -18.14 -3.00
N SER A 117 12.50 -17.14 -2.68
CA SER A 117 11.15 -17.06 -3.23
C SER A 117 10.60 -15.65 -3.20
N GLU A 118 10.07 -15.19 -4.32
CA GLU A 118 9.30 -13.95 -4.40
C GLU A 118 7.84 -14.30 -4.65
N HIS A 119 6.93 -13.54 -4.05
CA HIS A 119 5.51 -13.66 -4.32
C HIS A 119 4.86 -12.30 -4.49
N ALA A 120 3.99 -12.19 -5.50
CA ALA A 120 3.03 -11.11 -5.59
C ALA A 120 1.70 -11.55 -4.98
N GLU A 121 1.06 -10.65 -4.26
CA GLU A 121 -0.21 -10.85 -3.59
C GLU A 121 -1.18 -9.72 -3.93
N ALA A 122 -2.45 -10.09 -4.11
CA ALA A 122 -3.57 -9.17 -4.15
C ALA A 122 -4.60 -9.55 -3.09
N GLU A 123 -5.25 -8.55 -2.50
CA GLU A 123 -6.34 -8.68 -1.56
C GLU A 123 -7.55 -7.88 -2.06
N LEU A 124 -8.74 -8.45 -1.92
CA LEU A 124 -10.01 -7.76 -2.12
C LEU A 124 -10.91 -7.96 -0.89
N VAL A 125 -11.46 -6.87 -0.35
CA VAL A 125 -12.60 -6.91 0.58
C VAL A 125 -13.69 -6.04 0.01
N ALA A 126 -14.86 -6.62 -0.25
CA ALA A 126 -15.95 -5.92 -0.90
C ALA A 126 -17.34 -6.38 -0.45
N ASP A 127 -18.32 -5.49 -0.58
CA ASP A 127 -19.74 -5.83 -0.52
C ASP A 127 -20.38 -5.75 -1.90
N PHE A 128 -21.39 -6.60 -2.10
CA PHE A 128 -22.33 -6.52 -3.20
C PHE A 128 -23.69 -6.11 -2.66
N LEU A 129 -24.31 -5.08 -3.24
CA LEU A 129 -25.62 -4.57 -2.79
C LEU A 129 -26.62 -4.47 -3.93
N VAL A 130 -27.88 -4.78 -3.63
CA VAL A 130 -28.99 -4.59 -4.56
C VAL A 130 -29.74 -3.31 -4.19
N PRO A 131 -29.92 -2.37 -5.14
CA PRO A 131 -30.74 -1.19 -4.93
C PRO A 131 -32.22 -1.58 -4.79
N GLN A 132 -32.92 -0.92 -3.87
CA GLN A 132 -34.34 -1.11 -3.60
C GLN A 132 -35.17 0.06 -4.17
N PRO A 133 -36.49 -0.11 -4.39
CA PRO A 133 -37.36 0.95 -4.91
C PRO A 133 -37.43 2.20 -4.02
N ASP A 134 -37.25 2.05 -2.70
CA ASP A 134 -37.27 3.13 -1.71
C ASP A 134 -35.92 3.87 -1.56
N SER A 135 -35.00 3.68 -2.51
CA SER A 135 -33.63 4.21 -2.49
C SER A 135 -32.73 3.66 -1.37
N THR A 136 -33.14 2.60 -0.66
CA THR A 136 -32.25 1.83 0.22
C THR A 136 -31.44 0.80 -0.58
N PHE A 137 -30.49 0.18 0.09
CA PHE A 137 -29.66 -0.88 -0.47
C PHE A 137 -29.72 -2.09 0.43
N GLN A 138 -29.86 -3.27 -0.17
CA GLN A 138 -29.80 -4.52 0.56
C GLN A 138 -28.44 -5.17 0.34
N VAL A 139 -27.74 -5.53 1.41
CA VAL A 139 -26.47 -6.25 1.31
C VAL A 139 -26.75 -7.67 0.83
N LEU A 140 -26.13 -8.09 -0.27
CA LEU A 140 -26.22 -9.48 -0.75
C LEU A 140 -25.18 -10.36 -0.08
N LEU A 141 -23.95 -9.88 -0.11
CA LEU A 141 -22.77 -10.66 0.19
C LEU A 141 -21.62 -9.73 0.52
N THR A 142 -20.86 -10.11 1.54
CA THR A 142 -19.53 -9.59 1.81
C THR A 142 -18.51 -10.65 1.42
N VAL A 143 -17.47 -10.26 0.70
CA VAL A 143 -16.37 -11.13 0.30
C VAL A 143 -15.04 -10.58 0.81
N GLY A 144 -14.14 -11.51 1.13
CA GLY A 144 -12.74 -11.24 1.41
C GLY A 144 -11.90 -12.31 0.70
N GLU A 145 -11.17 -11.90 -0.32
CA GLU A 145 -10.41 -12.79 -1.19
C GLU A 145 -8.94 -12.40 -1.22
N THR A 146 -8.08 -13.41 -1.38
CA THR A 146 -6.65 -13.22 -1.59
C THR A 146 -6.16 -14.08 -2.76
N ALA A 147 -5.20 -13.56 -3.52
CA ALA A 147 -4.51 -14.29 -4.56
C ALA A 147 -3.01 -14.10 -4.38
N ARG A 148 -2.24 -15.20 -4.48
CA ARG A 148 -0.78 -15.21 -4.36
C ARG A 148 -0.18 -15.95 -5.55
N ARG A 149 0.88 -15.40 -6.14
CA ARG A 149 1.64 -16.06 -7.20
C ARG A 149 3.13 -15.82 -7.03
N GLY A 150 3.94 -16.88 -7.12
CA GLY A 150 5.40 -16.79 -7.05
C GLY A 150 6.07 -16.81 -8.43
N GLY A 151 7.30 -16.29 -8.51
CA GLY A 151 8.13 -16.31 -9.73
C GLY A 151 9.40 -15.46 -9.58
N LEU A 152 10.17 -15.33 -10.66
CA LEU A 152 11.41 -14.51 -10.70
C LEU A 152 11.15 -13.02 -10.89
N ASP A 153 10.01 -12.67 -11.48
CA ASP A 153 9.53 -11.30 -11.63
C ASP A 153 8.05 -11.34 -11.26
N VAL A 154 7.78 -10.99 -10.01
CA VAL A 154 6.44 -11.09 -9.44
C VAL A 154 5.58 -9.85 -9.72
N THR A 155 6.20 -8.70 -10.00
CA THR A 155 5.48 -7.44 -10.24
C THR A 155 4.50 -7.54 -11.40
N LYS A 156 4.85 -8.28 -12.46
CA LYS A 156 3.95 -8.53 -13.59
C LYS A 156 2.71 -9.35 -13.26
N PHE A 157 2.67 -10.01 -12.10
CA PHE A 157 1.51 -10.84 -11.70
C PHE A 157 0.42 -10.05 -10.98
N HIS A 158 0.66 -8.80 -10.57
CA HIS A 158 -0.35 -7.99 -9.88
C HIS A 158 -1.66 -7.82 -10.67
N PRO A 159 -1.65 -7.47 -11.98
CA PRO A 159 -2.90 -7.36 -12.73
C PRO A 159 -3.69 -8.67 -12.72
N ALA A 160 -3.03 -9.81 -12.96
CA ALA A 160 -3.65 -11.13 -12.96
C ALA A 160 -4.16 -11.55 -11.58
N ASN A 161 -3.44 -11.24 -10.49
CA ASN A 161 -3.88 -11.52 -9.14
C ASN A 161 -5.11 -10.67 -8.76
N VAL A 162 -5.15 -9.40 -9.17
CA VAL A 162 -6.32 -8.53 -8.99
C VAL A 162 -7.53 -9.07 -9.75
N ALA A 163 -7.36 -9.47 -11.01
CA ALA A 163 -8.41 -10.11 -11.78
C ALA A 163 -8.90 -11.41 -11.11
N LEU A 164 -7.99 -12.19 -10.52
CA LEU A 164 -8.34 -13.43 -9.83
C LEU A 164 -9.16 -13.20 -8.55
N VAL A 165 -8.80 -12.23 -7.69
CA VAL A 165 -9.61 -11.93 -6.50
C VAL A 165 -10.98 -11.36 -6.85
N LEU A 166 -11.07 -10.56 -7.92
CA LEU A 166 -12.36 -10.11 -8.48
C LEU A 166 -13.19 -11.30 -8.97
N GLN A 167 -12.58 -12.21 -9.72
CA GLN A 167 -13.23 -13.42 -10.23
C GLN A 167 -13.76 -14.30 -9.10
N GLN A 168 -12.98 -14.50 -8.03
CA GLN A 168 -13.38 -15.27 -6.85
C GLN A 168 -14.61 -14.64 -6.17
N GLY A 169 -14.58 -13.33 -5.94
CA GLY A 169 -15.71 -12.61 -5.34
C GLY A 169 -16.97 -12.68 -6.20
N LEU A 170 -16.84 -12.52 -7.52
CA LEU A 170 -17.96 -12.61 -8.46
C LEU A 170 -18.54 -14.03 -8.56
N ARG A 171 -17.70 -15.07 -8.53
CA ARG A 171 -18.20 -16.47 -8.48
C ARG A 171 -19.04 -16.73 -7.23
N LYS A 172 -18.67 -16.16 -6.09
CA LYS A 172 -19.50 -16.24 -4.87
C LYS A 172 -20.82 -15.47 -5.02
N LEU A 173 -20.80 -14.33 -5.70
CA LEU A 173 -22.02 -13.58 -6.03
C LEU A 173 -22.95 -14.40 -6.95
N GLU A 174 -22.43 -14.96 -8.04
CA GLU A 174 -23.24 -15.74 -9.00
C GLU A 174 -23.74 -17.08 -8.43
N ALA A 175 -23.10 -17.59 -7.37
CA ALA A 175 -23.59 -18.76 -6.65
C ALA A 175 -24.83 -18.44 -5.79
N LEU A 176 -25.18 -17.17 -5.57
CA LEU A 176 -26.38 -16.80 -4.83
C LEU A 176 -27.65 -17.04 -5.67
N PRO A 177 -28.72 -17.57 -5.07
CA PRO A 177 -30.01 -17.70 -5.75
C PRO A 177 -30.59 -16.32 -6.07
N ALA A 178 -31.31 -16.20 -7.19
CA ALA A 178 -31.95 -14.95 -7.61
C ALA A 178 -32.92 -14.38 -6.56
N THR A 179 -33.52 -15.27 -5.76
CA THR A 179 -34.27 -14.97 -4.54
C THR A 179 -33.40 -15.24 -3.32
N PHE A 180 -33.09 -14.21 -2.54
CA PHE A 180 -32.25 -14.32 -1.35
C PHE A 180 -32.98 -13.79 -0.12
N ALA A 181 -32.63 -14.32 1.05
CA ALA A 181 -33.16 -13.82 2.31
C ALA A 181 -32.50 -12.47 2.65
N PRO A 182 -33.26 -11.47 3.11
CA PRO A 182 -32.69 -10.21 3.57
C PRO A 182 -31.68 -10.42 4.70
N THR A 183 -30.48 -9.84 4.56
CA THR A 183 -29.47 -9.79 5.62
C THR A 183 -29.51 -8.44 6.32
N GLU A 184 -29.09 -7.37 5.64
CA GLU A 184 -29.01 -6.01 6.16
C GLU A 184 -29.51 -5.01 5.11
N THR A 185 -30.30 -4.04 5.54
CA THR A 185 -30.74 -2.90 4.71
C THR A 185 -30.01 -1.64 5.13
N LEU A 186 -29.41 -0.95 4.17
CA LEU A 186 -28.64 0.27 4.34
C LEU A 186 -29.39 1.46 3.73
N SER A 187 -29.32 2.61 4.41
CA SER A 187 -29.72 3.87 3.78
C SER A 187 -28.78 4.19 2.61
N ARG A 188 -29.23 5.04 1.67
CA ARG A 188 -28.35 5.55 0.60
C ARG A 188 -27.10 6.23 1.15
N ALA A 189 -27.24 6.98 2.24
CA ALA A 189 -26.11 7.66 2.88
C ALA A 189 -25.10 6.67 3.43
N ASP A 190 -25.56 5.62 4.12
CA ASP A 190 -24.68 4.58 4.69
C ASP A 190 -24.02 3.73 3.60
N ALA A 191 -24.75 3.39 2.54
CA ALA A 191 -24.21 2.70 1.38
C ALA A 191 -23.03 3.47 0.75
N LEU A 192 -23.21 4.77 0.51
CA LEU A 192 -22.20 5.65 -0.10
C LEU A 192 -21.05 5.99 0.86
N ALA A 193 -21.31 6.03 2.16
CA ALA A 193 -20.30 6.31 3.19
C ALA A 193 -19.48 5.08 3.60
N GLY A 194 -19.84 3.88 3.13
CA GLY A 194 -19.17 2.64 3.54
C GLY A 194 -19.48 2.23 4.98
N ARG A 195 -20.71 2.49 5.43
CA ARG A 195 -21.23 2.02 6.72
C ARG A 195 -22.04 0.73 6.50
N GLY A 196 -22.15 -0.11 7.52
CA GLY A 196 -22.76 -1.44 7.41
C GLY A 196 -21.93 -2.45 6.59
N GLY A 197 -22.48 -3.64 6.35
CA GLY A 197 -21.85 -4.70 5.56
C GLY A 197 -20.46 -5.10 6.08
N ALA A 198 -19.46 -5.16 5.19
CA ALA A 198 -18.08 -5.49 5.55
C ALA A 198 -17.51 -4.62 6.69
N ALA A 199 -17.90 -3.35 6.75
CA ALA A 199 -17.39 -2.42 7.75
C ALA A 199 -17.91 -2.73 9.16
N THR A 200 -19.04 -3.40 9.30
CA THR A 200 -19.65 -3.78 10.58
C THR A 200 -19.56 -5.27 10.87
N GLN A 201 -19.04 -6.06 9.93
CA GLN A 201 -18.86 -7.50 10.11
C GLN A 201 -18.04 -7.78 11.38
N ARG A 202 -18.54 -8.73 12.16
CA ARG A 202 -17.88 -9.26 13.35
C ARG A 202 -17.73 -10.76 13.17
N PHE A 203 -16.52 -11.25 13.34
CA PHE A 203 -16.23 -12.67 13.28
C PHE A 203 -16.39 -13.29 14.68
N PRO A 204 -16.81 -14.56 14.79
CA PRO A 204 -16.90 -15.27 16.07
C PRO A 204 -15.65 -15.12 16.96
N ILE A 205 -14.46 -15.13 16.37
CA ILE A 205 -13.19 -14.94 17.10
C ILE A 205 -13.06 -13.57 17.80
N GLN A 206 -13.77 -12.54 17.33
CA GLN A 206 -13.80 -11.22 17.95
C GLN A 206 -14.92 -11.07 18.98
N ALA A 207 -16.00 -11.83 18.82
CA ALA A 207 -17.18 -11.76 19.68
C ALA A 207 -17.06 -12.65 20.92
N ALA A 208 -16.15 -13.64 20.88
CA ALA A 208 -15.94 -14.56 21.98
C ALA A 208 -15.28 -13.84 23.17
N ALA A 209 -15.83 -14.05 24.38
CA ALA A 209 -15.21 -13.55 25.62
C ALA A 209 -13.83 -14.19 25.85
N GLU A 210 -13.71 -15.47 25.49
CA GLU A 210 -12.47 -16.24 25.46
C GLU A 210 -12.37 -16.99 24.13
N PRO A 211 -11.19 -16.99 23.46
CA PRO A 211 -10.98 -17.78 22.26
C PRO A 211 -11.09 -19.28 22.54
N ALA A 212 -11.54 -20.06 21.56
CA ALA A 212 -11.59 -21.51 21.71
C ALA A 212 -10.16 -22.07 21.79
N ARG A 213 -9.89 -22.86 22.83
CA ARG A 213 -8.60 -23.54 23.00
C ARG A 213 -8.38 -24.55 21.87
N GLY A 214 -7.19 -24.58 21.28
CA GLY A 214 -6.79 -25.56 20.27
C GLY A 214 -5.91 -24.98 19.16
N PHE A 215 -5.65 -25.81 18.15
CA PHE A 215 -4.91 -25.42 16.94
C PHE A 215 -5.86 -25.01 15.80
N TYR A 216 -5.60 -23.85 15.19
CA TYR A 216 -6.26 -23.40 13.98
C TYR A 216 -5.38 -23.76 12.78
N ARG A 217 -5.78 -24.76 12.00
CA ARG A 217 -5.02 -25.20 10.81
C ARG A 217 -5.31 -24.34 9.59
N SER A 218 -6.48 -23.72 9.56
CA SER A 218 -6.91 -22.82 8.49
C SER A 218 -7.34 -21.47 9.04
N TYR A 219 -7.29 -20.47 8.16
CA TYR A 219 -7.87 -19.16 8.43
C TYR A 219 -9.37 -19.24 8.71
N GLN A 220 -10.09 -20.15 8.03
CA GLN A 220 -11.51 -20.37 8.25
C GLN A 220 -11.80 -20.81 9.68
N GLU A 221 -11.08 -21.83 10.19
CA GLU A 221 -11.17 -22.29 11.58
C GLU A 221 -10.95 -21.14 12.56
N PHE A 222 -9.97 -20.28 12.28
CA PHE A 222 -9.66 -19.13 13.10
C PHE A 222 -10.82 -18.14 13.16
N ILE A 223 -11.32 -17.65 12.03
CA ILE A 223 -12.39 -16.64 12.05
C ILE A 223 -13.69 -17.19 12.63
N THR A 224 -13.97 -18.49 12.47
CA THR A 224 -15.13 -19.15 13.08
C THR A 224 -14.91 -19.53 14.54
N ASN A 225 -13.71 -19.33 15.09
CA ASN A 225 -13.34 -19.74 16.45
C ASN A 225 -13.59 -21.25 16.71
N GLN A 226 -13.26 -22.09 15.72
CA GLN A 226 -13.48 -23.54 15.75
C GLN A 226 -12.18 -24.28 15.40
N PRO A 227 -11.26 -24.48 16.35
CA PRO A 227 -10.02 -25.20 16.10
C PRO A 227 -10.29 -26.68 15.81
N SER A 228 -9.57 -27.26 14.84
CA SER A 228 -9.70 -28.67 14.47
C SER A 228 -9.12 -29.64 15.52
N GLU A 229 -8.25 -29.16 16.41
CA GLU A 229 -7.61 -29.94 17.47
C GLU A 229 -7.76 -29.23 18.82
N ALA A 230 -8.98 -29.21 19.36
CA ALA A 230 -9.30 -28.52 20.61
C ALA A 230 -8.68 -29.19 21.86
N ASP A 231 -8.59 -30.52 21.85
CA ASP A 231 -8.20 -31.31 23.02
C ASP A 231 -6.70 -31.66 23.06
N TYR A 232 -5.94 -31.32 22.01
CA TYR A 232 -4.54 -31.71 21.92
C TYR A 232 -3.72 -31.01 23.03
N PRO A 233 -2.87 -31.74 23.78
CA PRO A 233 -2.10 -31.16 24.88
C PRO A 233 -0.86 -30.41 24.35
N PHE A 234 -0.71 -29.16 24.78
CA PHE A 234 0.45 -28.32 24.46
C PHE A 234 0.73 -27.34 25.59
N SER A 235 1.94 -26.81 25.62
CA SER A 235 2.34 -25.73 26.53
C SER A 235 2.87 -24.54 25.75
N ILE A 236 2.60 -23.34 26.28
CA ILE A 236 3.15 -22.09 25.80
C ILE A 236 4.14 -21.59 26.86
N THR A 237 5.36 -21.30 26.43
CA THR A 237 6.40 -20.71 27.27
C THR A 237 6.82 -19.36 26.69
N HIS A 238 6.81 -18.33 27.53
CA HIS A 238 7.26 -16.99 27.18
C HIS A 238 8.71 -16.83 27.65
N VAL A 239 9.63 -16.79 26.70
CA VAL A 239 11.06 -16.63 26.97
C VAL A 239 11.44 -15.18 26.70
N ALA A 240 11.75 -14.44 27.77
CA ALA A 240 12.19 -13.06 27.66
C ALA A 240 13.38 -12.94 26.71
N ARG A 241 13.24 -12.12 25.68
CA ARG A 241 14.31 -11.94 24.70
C ARG A 241 15.36 -10.97 25.23
N THR A 242 16.62 -11.41 25.23
CA THR A 242 17.75 -10.65 25.80
C THR A 242 18.40 -9.65 24.84
N GLY A 243 18.12 -9.77 23.53
CA GLY A 243 18.67 -8.85 22.54
C GLY A 243 18.03 -7.46 22.66
N LYS A 244 18.83 -6.39 22.58
CA LYS A 244 18.35 -4.99 22.61
C LYS A 244 17.16 -4.73 21.67
N ARG A 245 17.13 -5.40 20.50
CA ARG A 245 16.05 -5.32 19.49
C ARG A 245 14.70 -5.91 19.91
N TRP A 246 14.69 -6.69 20.99
CA TRP A 246 13.54 -7.41 21.50
C TRP A 246 13.23 -7.05 22.96
N ALA A 247 13.87 -6.01 23.48
CA ALA A 247 13.67 -5.57 24.87
C ALA A 247 12.18 -5.32 25.12
N GLY A 248 11.64 -5.94 26.17
CA GLY A 248 10.21 -5.87 26.49
C GLY A 248 9.31 -6.78 25.65
N THR A 249 9.87 -7.73 24.89
CA THR A 249 9.10 -8.73 24.15
C THR A 249 9.55 -10.15 24.50
N ASP A 250 8.61 -11.09 24.39
CA ASP A 250 8.87 -12.50 24.64
C ASP A 250 8.96 -13.30 23.34
N GLU A 251 9.85 -14.29 23.32
CA GLU A 251 9.80 -15.39 22.37
C GLU A 251 8.79 -16.41 22.86
N ILE A 252 7.75 -16.60 22.05
CA ILE A 252 6.70 -17.56 22.35
C ILE A 252 7.13 -18.91 21.79
N GLN A 253 7.47 -19.82 22.70
CA GLN A 253 7.78 -21.21 22.38
C GLN A 253 6.57 -22.06 22.69
N VAL A 254 6.15 -22.84 21.71
CA VAL A 254 5.02 -23.76 21.87
C VAL A 254 5.55 -25.17 21.71
N ASN A 255 5.23 -26.03 22.67
CA ASN A 255 5.65 -27.42 22.65
C ASN A 255 4.43 -28.33 22.72
N TYR A 256 4.44 -29.41 21.96
CA TYR A 256 3.55 -30.53 22.24
C TYR A 256 3.92 -31.13 23.59
N LEU A 257 2.93 -31.32 24.45
CA LEU A 257 3.15 -32.07 25.69
C LEU A 257 3.09 -33.54 25.35
N GLY A 258 4.16 -34.26 25.68
CA GLY A 258 4.19 -35.70 25.57
C GLY A 258 3.07 -36.33 26.39
N THR A 259 2.40 -37.33 25.82
CA THR A 259 1.39 -38.13 26.55
C THR A 259 2.02 -39.31 27.29
N ASP A 260 3.26 -39.66 26.95
CA ASP A 260 4.02 -40.76 27.54
C ASP A 260 5.54 -40.60 27.28
N ASP A 261 6.34 -41.48 27.87
CA ASP A 261 7.81 -41.49 27.77
C ASP A 261 8.34 -41.77 26.35
N GLN A 262 7.51 -42.29 25.44
CA GLN A 262 7.90 -42.56 24.05
C GLN A 262 7.65 -41.36 23.14
N HIS A 263 6.84 -40.40 23.58
CA HIS A 263 6.51 -39.17 22.86
C HIS A 263 7.01 -37.95 23.63
N PRO A 264 8.33 -37.66 23.64
CA PRO A 264 8.86 -36.56 24.42
C PRO A 264 8.27 -35.21 23.99
N THR A 265 8.25 -34.27 24.94
CA THR A 265 7.91 -32.86 24.68
C THR A 265 8.77 -32.36 23.52
N ARG A 266 8.11 -31.90 22.45
CA ARG A 266 8.79 -31.46 21.22
C ARG A 266 8.28 -30.09 20.78
N PRO A 267 9.16 -29.23 20.22
CA PRO A 267 8.75 -27.96 19.66
C PRO A 267 7.70 -28.13 18.58
N LEU A 268 6.69 -27.26 18.60
CA LEU A 268 5.64 -27.20 17.61
C LEU A 268 6.14 -26.51 16.35
N TYR A 269 6.05 -27.19 15.21
CA TYR A 269 6.36 -26.60 13.92
C TYR A 269 5.18 -25.82 13.36
N THR A 270 5.42 -24.58 12.94
CA THR A 270 4.41 -23.62 12.46
C THR A 270 3.95 -23.85 11.02
N GLY A 271 4.66 -24.65 10.22
CA GLY A 271 4.41 -24.72 8.77
C GLY A 271 3.03 -25.25 8.35
N ASN A 272 2.33 -25.96 9.23
CA ASN A 272 0.98 -26.49 9.00
C ASN A 272 -0.09 -25.85 9.91
N LEU A 273 0.22 -24.70 10.50
CA LEU A 273 -0.65 -23.99 11.40
C LEU A 273 -0.89 -22.57 10.88
N TRP A 274 -2.13 -22.13 10.99
CA TRP A 274 -2.46 -20.72 10.82
C TRP A 274 -2.28 -19.97 12.15
N GLY A 275 -2.69 -20.60 13.26
CA GLY A 275 -2.57 -20.04 14.60
C GLY A 275 -2.97 -21.05 15.67
N LEU A 276 -3.03 -20.60 16.93
CA LEU A 276 -3.52 -21.39 18.05
C LEU A 276 -4.04 -20.51 19.18
N SER A 277 -4.77 -21.11 20.13
CA SER A 277 -5.13 -20.45 21.37
C SER A 277 -5.11 -21.43 22.55
N ASP A 278 -4.68 -20.97 23.72
CA ASP A 278 -4.76 -21.72 24.98
C ASP A 278 -6.07 -21.47 25.77
N GLY A 279 -7.02 -20.72 25.18
CA GLY A 279 -8.23 -20.25 25.85
C GLY A 279 -8.11 -18.84 26.44
N LYS A 280 -6.90 -18.29 26.55
CA LYS A 280 -6.65 -16.96 27.12
C LYS A 280 -5.96 -16.03 26.13
N GLU A 281 -4.96 -16.52 25.42
CA GLU A 281 -4.28 -15.79 24.37
C GLU A 281 -4.45 -16.45 23.01
N ILE A 282 -4.39 -15.60 21.99
CA ILE A 282 -4.49 -15.98 20.59
C ILE A 282 -3.12 -15.74 19.97
N LEU A 283 -2.58 -16.76 19.30
CA LEU A 283 -1.31 -16.66 18.60
C LEU A 283 -1.50 -16.90 17.10
N ILE A 284 -0.81 -16.11 16.28
CA ILE A 284 -0.70 -16.32 14.83
C ILE A 284 0.64 -16.97 14.49
N ALA A 285 0.63 -17.95 13.60
CA ALA A 285 1.83 -18.48 12.98
C ALA A 285 2.24 -17.57 11.82
N TYR A 286 3.34 -16.84 11.96
CA TYR A 286 3.86 -15.92 10.95
C TYR A 286 5.37 -16.09 10.82
N ARG A 287 5.87 -16.25 9.58
CA ARG A 287 7.31 -16.41 9.30
C ARG A 287 8.03 -17.41 10.22
N ASN A 288 7.42 -18.59 10.34
CA ASN A 288 7.89 -19.71 11.14
C ASN A 288 7.96 -19.47 12.67
N ARG A 289 7.24 -18.47 13.20
CA ARG A 289 7.18 -18.15 14.63
C ARG A 289 5.76 -17.85 15.07
N PHE A 290 5.52 -17.92 16.37
CA PHE A 290 4.25 -17.49 16.95
C PHE A 290 4.35 -16.05 17.46
N TYR A 291 3.29 -15.28 17.23
CA TYR A 291 3.12 -13.93 17.76
C TYR A 291 1.76 -13.81 18.41
N LYS A 292 1.72 -13.13 19.55
CA LYS A 292 0.47 -12.82 20.24
C LYS A 292 -0.33 -11.81 19.44
N LEU A 293 -1.56 -12.19 19.11
CA LEU A 293 -2.56 -11.30 18.52
C LEU A 293 -3.23 -10.50 19.64
N LEU A 294 -3.30 -9.19 19.45
CA LEU A 294 -3.98 -8.24 20.33
C LEU A 294 -5.13 -7.60 19.55
N PRO A 295 -6.30 -7.34 20.14
CA PRO A 295 -7.34 -6.57 19.47
C PRO A 295 -6.79 -5.19 19.04
N ALA A 296 -7.06 -4.79 17.81
CA ALA A 296 -6.80 -3.43 17.35
C ALA A 296 -7.67 -2.43 18.15
N ALA A 297 -7.25 -1.17 18.21
CA ALA A 297 -7.96 -0.13 18.96
C ALA A 297 -9.42 0.09 18.50
N ASP A 298 -9.73 -0.23 17.24
CA ASP A 298 -11.08 -0.15 16.67
C ASP A 298 -11.93 -1.41 16.93
N GLY A 299 -11.34 -2.46 17.51
CA GLY A 299 -11.95 -3.76 17.75
C GLY A 299 -12.31 -4.53 16.49
N ARG A 300 -11.82 -4.13 15.30
CA ARG A 300 -12.19 -4.75 14.00
C ARG A 300 -11.15 -5.70 13.47
N ASN A 301 -9.90 -5.51 13.83
CA ASN A 301 -8.78 -6.35 13.40
C ASN A 301 -7.98 -6.81 14.62
N PHE A 302 -6.99 -7.67 14.38
CA PHE A 302 -5.95 -7.95 15.37
C PHE A 302 -4.63 -7.32 14.93
N THR A 303 -3.80 -6.96 15.89
CA THR A 303 -2.43 -6.50 15.66
C THR A 303 -1.44 -7.38 16.38
N PHE A 304 -0.20 -7.39 15.91
CA PHE A 304 0.93 -7.98 16.64
C PHE A 304 2.22 -7.27 16.27
N THR A 305 3.26 -7.49 17.07
CA THR A 305 4.57 -6.88 16.88
C THR A 305 5.55 -7.95 16.43
N GLY A 306 6.12 -7.80 15.24
CA GLY A 306 6.95 -8.80 14.57
C GLY A 306 8.28 -8.24 14.04
N PRO A 307 9.19 -9.09 13.54
CA PRO A 307 10.39 -8.61 12.84
C PRO A 307 9.95 -7.84 11.58
N PRO A 308 10.64 -6.76 11.19
CA PRO A 308 10.29 -6.00 10.00
C PRO A 308 10.33 -6.87 8.73
N VAL A 309 9.61 -6.45 7.69
CA VAL A 309 9.75 -7.05 6.35
C VAL A 309 11.19 -6.83 5.90
N PHE A 310 11.93 -7.91 5.66
CA PHE A 310 13.35 -7.82 5.33
C PHE A 310 13.53 -7.03 4.03
N ASP A 311 14.29 -5.95 4.08
CA ASP A 311 14.79 -5.29 2.89
C ASP A 311 16.27 -5.67 2.73
N GLU A 312 16.52 -6.66 1.87
CA GLU A 312 17.87 -7.18 1.57
C GLU A 312 18.85 -6.06 1.19
N LYS A 313 18.36 -4.97 0.59
CA LYS A 313 19.20 -3.84 0.18
C LYS A 313 19.42 -2.80 1.25
N ALA A 314 18.52 -2.70 2.23
CA ALA A 314 18.79 -1.93 3.44
C ALA A 314 19.96 -2.57 4.21
N ALA A 315 20.05 -3.90 4.22
CA ALA A 315 21.21 -4.61 4.75
C ALA A 315 22.48 -4.47 3.89
N SER A 316 22.39 -4.49 2.54
CA SER A 316 23.57 -4.44 1.66
C SER A 316 24.13 -3.04 1.40
N ASN A 317 23.27 -2.02 1.21
CA ASN A 317 23.71 -0.64 0.93
C ASN A 317 24.35 0.03 2.15
N VAL A 318 24.04 -0.45 3.35
CA VAL A 318 24.61 0.07 4.59
C VAL A 318 26.04 -0.44 4.83
N ALA A 319 26.36 -1.65 4.39
CA ALA A 319 27.74 -2.16 4.41
C ALA A 319 28.67 -1.30 3.53
N VAL A 320 28.16 -0.71 2.45
CA VAL A 320 28.94 0.14 1.54
C VAL A 320 28.98 1.60 1.99
N ALA A 321 27.88 2.15 2.54
CA ALA A 321 27.83 3.53 3.02
C ALA A 321 28.62 3.77 4.33
N GLY A 322 28.72 2.76 5.20
CA GLY A 322 29.50 2.83 6.45
C GLY A 322 31.01 2.95 6.23
N VAL A 323 31.51 2.54 5.06
CA VAL A 323 32.95 2.59 4.73
C VAL A 323 33.37 3.93 4.11
N MET A 324 32.44 4.67 3.47
CA MET A 324 32.77 5.91 2.76
C MET A 324 32.28 7.22 3.43
N GLY A 325 31.37 7.17 4.41
CA GLY A 325 30.64 8.36 4.89
C GLY A 325 31.00 8.94 6.27
N GLY A 326 31.98 8.40 7.00
CA GLY A 326 32.29 8.86 8.37
C GLY A 326 31.08 8.80 9.33
N ALA A 327 31.11 9.56 10.43
CA ALA A 327 30.08 9.54 11.48
C ALA A 327 28.64 9.83 10.97
N LEU A 328 28.49 10.55 9.86
CA LEU A 328 27.19 10.78 9.18
C LEU A 328 26.68 9.54 8.45
N GLY A 329 27.58 8.74 7.88
CA GLY A 329 27.26 7.41 7.33
C GLY A 329 26.79 6.41 8.39
N ALA A 330 27.29 6.52 9.63
CA ALA A 330 26.85 5.68 10.75
C ALA A 330 25.41 5.99 11.22
N ALA A 331 24.96 7.24 11.14
CA ALA A 331 23.58 7.62 11.49
C ALA A 331 22.56 7.12 10.44
N LEU A 332 22.89 7.24 9.15
CA LEU A 332 22.07 6.65 8.08
C LEU A 332 22.15 5.12 8.08
N ALA A 333 23.29 4.54 8.43
CA ALA A 333 23.43 3.11 8.70
C ALA A 333 22.59 2.68 9.91
N SER A 334 22.37 3.51 10.92
CA SER A 334 21.43 3.17 12.00
C SER A 334 19.97 3.30 11.59
N ALA A 335 19.63 4.19 10.64
CA ALA A 335 18.27 4.29 10.11
C ALA A 335 17.95 3.26 9.01
N ALA A 336 18.96 2.76 8.28
CA ALA A 336 18.83 1.82 7.16
C ALA A 336 19.34 0.39 7.46
N ASN A 337 20.28 0.17 8.39
CA ASN A 337 20.23 -1.08 9.16
C ASN A 337 18.96 -0.89 9.97
N GLY A 338 17.95 -1.74 9.83
CA GLY A 338 16.80 -1.68 10.71
C GLY A 338 17.26 -1.51 12.16
N THR A 339 17.20 -0.27 12.68
CA THR A 339 17.37 0.00 14.10
C THR A 339 16.37 -0.89 14.75
N ASN A 340 16.83 -1.95 15.41
CA ASN A 340 16.36 -2.57 16.65
C ASN A 340 14.86 -2.53 17.00
N VAL A 341 13.97 -2.33 16.05
CA VAL A 341 12.57 -1.96 16.29
C VAL A 341 11.73 -2.97 15.54
N MET A 342 10.93 -3.65 16.33
CA MET A 342 9.89 -4.53 15.85
C MET A 342 8.87 -3.71 15.07
N ALA A 343 8.40 -4.24 13.94
CA ALA A 343 7.35 -3.61 13.16
C ALA A 343 5.98 -4.03 13.70
N PRO A 344 5.04 -3.09 13.84
CA PRO A 344 3.64 -3.44 14.06
C PRO A 344 3.06 -4.07 12.79
N TYR A 345 2.20 -5.05 12.97
CA TYR A 345 1.45 -5.75 11.94
C TYR A 345 -0.03 -5.72 12.27
N GLU A 346 -0.85 -5.73 11.24
CA GLU A 346 -2.31 -5.83 11.33
C GLU A 346 -2.76 -7.06 10.54
N LEU A 347 -3.68 -7.82 11.12
CA LEU A 347 -4.38 -8.92 10.49
C LEU A 347 -5.75 -8.44 10.01
N HIS A 348 -5.95 -8.41 8.70
CA HIS A 348 -7.23 -8.13 8.10
C HIS A 348 -8.15 -9.34 8.24
N LEU A 349 -9.13 -9.23 9.14
CA LEU A 349 -9.98 -10.36 9.47
C LEU A 349 -10.97 -10.77 8.39
N ALA A 350 -11.19 -9.95 7.35
CA ALA A 350 -12.05 -10.33 6.23
C ALA A 350 -11.34 -11.23 5.20
N SER A 351 -10.02 -11.10 5.05
CA SER A 351 -9.23 -11.78 4.03
C SER A 351 -8.19 -12.76 4.58
N GLY A 352 -7.85 -12.64 5.88
CA GLY A 352 -6.78 -13.39 6.53
C GLY A 352 -5.38 -12.85 6.22
N ARG A 353 -5.27 -11.73 5.51
CA ARG A 353 -3.99 -11.13 5.14
C ARG A 353 -3.34 -10.42 6.31
N VAL A 354 -2.05 -10.65 6.49
CA VAL A 354 -1.21 -9.90 7.42
C VAL A 354 -0.51 -8.79 6.66
N VAL A 355 -0.70 -7.56 7.09
CA VAL A 355 -0.02 -6.38 6.54
C VAL A 355 0.87 -5.77 7.60
N ALA A 356 2.02 -5.22 7.19
CA ALA A 356 2.73 -4.31 8.08
C ALA A 356 1.77 -3.15 8.36
N ALA A 357 1.48 -2.89 9.64
CA ALA A 357 0.77 -1.68 10.00
C ALA A 357 1.65 -0.55 9.47
N GLN A 358 1.08 0.32 8.63
CA GLN A 358 1.89 1.38 8.05
C GLN A 358 2.39 2.25 9.19
N ASP A 359 3.68 2.13 9.51
CA ASP A 359 4.42 3.15 10.23
C ASP A 359 4.40 4.38 9.33
N ALA A 360 3.35 5.17 9.54
CA ALA A 360 3.44 6.59 9.70
C ALA A 360 4.69 7.21 9.10
N GLY A 361 4.62 7.53 7.81
CA GLY A 361 5.73 8.10 7.05
C GLY A 361 6.48 9.14 7.87
N GLN A 362 7.74 8.85 8.18
CA GLN A 362 8.65 9.82 8.74
C GLN A 362 9.86 10.02 7.86
N THR A 363 10.08 11.24 7.41
CA THR A 363 11.40 11.71 7.03
C THR A 363 11.51 13.18 7.33
N ASP A 364 12.53 13.53 8.08
CA ASP A 364 13.72 14.10 7.48
C ASP A 364 14.85 14.37 8.49
N ALA A 365 16.03 14.75 7.99
CA ALA A 365 16.88 15.74 8.65
C ALA A 365 17.12 17.00 7.77
N ASP A 366 16.54 17.04 6.56
CA ASP A 366 16.44 18.17 5.62
C ASP A 366 15.63 17.72 4.36
N GLY A 367 14.34 17.46 4.49
CA GLY A 367 13.53 18.23 5.41
C GLY A 367 12.04 17.93 5.30
N PHE A 368 11.60 16.88 4.58
CA PHE A 368 10.18 16.66 4.31
C PHE A 368 9.83 15.20 3.95
N ALA A 369 8.80 14.50 4.49
CA ALA A 369 7.75 14.79 5.47
C ALA A 369 7.80 13.84 6.70
N THR A 370 7.55 14.31 7.94
CA THR A 370 7.58 13.50 9.18
C THR A 370 6.24 13.15 9.83
N THR A 371 5.10 13.43 9.19
CA THR A 371 3.79 13.06 9.74
C THR A 371 3.07 11.99 8.91
N PRO A 372 2.73 10.81 9.49
CA PRO A 372 1.94 9.72 8.88
C PRO A 372 0.83 10.16 7.93
N ASP A 373 0.09 11.17 8.37
CA ASP A 373 -1.24 11.49 7.85
C ASP A 373 -1.26 12.81 7.10
N THR A 374 -0.11 13.26 6.60
CA THR A 374 -0.06 14.45 5.77
C THR A 374 0.86 14.25 4.57
N ALA A 375 0.27 14.11 3.39
CA ALA A 375 1.00 14.19 2.15
C ALA A 375 1.48 15.63 1.90
N LYS A 376 2.71 15.77 1.42
CA LYS A 376 3.29 17.07 1.00
C LYS A 376 3.32 17.13 -0.52
N VAL A 377 2.73 18.18 -1.07
CA VAL A 377 2.73 18.48 -2.51
C VAL A 377 3.54 19.74 -2.75
N TYR A 378 4.75 19.58 -3.27
CA TYR A 378 5.62 20.67 -3.68
C TYR A 378 5.22 21.16 -5.04
N VAL A 379 4.88 22.44 -5.12
CA VAL A 379 4.57 23.10 -6.39
C VAL A 379 5.66 24.12 -6.65
N TYR A 380 6.31 24.05 -7.80
CA TYR A 380 7.39 24.97 -8.14
C TYR A 380 7.29 25.44 -9.58
N ARG A 381 7.92 26.59 -9.84
CA ARG A 381 8.00 27.19 -11.16
C ARG A 381 9.44 27.45 -11.56
N ARG A 382 9.85 26.90 -12.69
CA ARG A 382 11.18 27.17 -13.29
C ARG A 382 11.23 28.58 -13.89
N PRO A 383 12.42 29.08 -14.23
CA PRO A 383 12.54 30.21 -15.14
C PRO A 383 11.91 29.80 -16.49
N ASP A 384 10.80 30.43 -16.86
CA ASP A 384 10.16 30.26 -18.16
C ASP A 384 10.11 31.62 -18.91
N ALA A 385 9.59 31.61 -20.14
CA ALA A 385 9.52 32.80 -20.98
C ALA A 385 8.63 33.90 -20.38
N ALA A 386 7.72 33.56 -19.47
CA ALA A 386 6.77 34.48 -18.83
C ALA A 386 7.25 34.91 -17.43
N LYS A 387 8.56 35.14 -17.25
CA LYS A 387 9.22 35.35 -15.94
C LYS A 387 8.52 36.35 -15.01
N ASP A 388 7.89 37.39 -15.56
CA ASP A 388 7.27 38.48 -14.80
C ASP A 388 5.78 38.22 -14.46
N GLN A 389 5.19 37.16 -15.02
CA GLN A 389 3.79 36.82 -14.77
C GLN A 389 3.65 36.08 -13.43
N VAL A 390 2.77 36.56 -12.56
CA VAL A 390 2.41 35.85 -11.32
C VAL A 390 1.40 34.74 -11.65
N VAL A 391 1.65 33.56 -11.12
CA VAL A 391 0.75 32.41 -11.22
C VAL A 391 0.07 32.20 -9.88
N THR A 392 -1.26 32.16 -9.87
CA THR A 392 -2.08 31.88 -8.68
C THR A 392 -2.50 30.42 -8.68
N PHE A 393 -2.58 29.82 -7.49
CA PHE A 393 -2.98 28.44 -7.27
C PHE A 393 -4.17 28.39 -6.33
N SER A 394 -5.13 27.51 -6.62
CA SER A 394 -6.21 27.16 -5.71
C SER A 394 -6.24 25.65 -5.46
N ALA A 395 -6.41 25.25 -4.21
CA ALA A 395 -6.51 23.85 -3.80
C ALA A 395 -7.95 23.58 -3.36
N SER A 396 -8.65 22.72 -4.11
CA SER A 396 -10.05 22.36 -3.89
C SER A 396 -10.96 23.59 -3.75
N GLY A 397 -10.77 24.56 -4.65
CA GLY A 397 -11.56 25.81 -4.70
C GLY A 397 -11.14 26.89 -3.71
N ARG A 398 -10.13 26.64 -2.85
CA ARG A 398 -9.61 27.62 -1.89
C ARG A 398 -8.31 28.23 -2.41
N PRO A 399 -8.10 29.56 -2.33
CA PRO A 399 -6.81 30.16 -2.64
C PRO A 399 -5.69 29.50 -1.82
N ALA A 400 -4.60 29.10 -2.48
CA ALA A 400 -3.53 28.32 -1.86
C ALA A 400 -2.19 29.07 -1.88
N ALA A 401 -1.76 29.59 -3.03
CA ALA A 401 -0.48 30.29 -3.17
C ALA A 401 -0.43 31.15 -4.43
N SER A 402 0.58 32.02 -4.50
CA SER A 402 0.96 32.74 -5.72
C SER A 402 2.47 32.59 -5.92
N LEU A 403 2.91 32.20 -7.12
CA LEU A 403 4.32 32.00 -7.45
C LEU A 403 4.74 32.86 -8.65
N GLN A 404 5.85 33.56 -8.48
CA GLN A 404 6.67 34.09 -9.57
C GLN A 404 7.61 33.00 -10.10
N ALA A 405 8.36 33.30 -11.17
CA ALA A 405 9.42 32.41 -11.64
C ALA A 405 10.46 32.20 -10.54
N ARG A 406 11.01 30.97 -10.44
CA ARG A 406 11.97 30.57 -9.39
C ARG A 406 11.40 30.64 -7.97
N GLN A 407 10.10 30.42 -7.81
CA GLN A 407 9.49 30.25 -6.50
C GLN A 407 8.86 28.86 -6.39
N TRP A 408 8.63 28.45 -5.15
CA TRP A 408 7.93 27.22 -4.83
C TRP A 408 7.10 27.41 -3.57
N THR A 409 6.11 26.54 -3.41
CA THR A 409 5.28 26.42 -2.21
C THR A 409 5.07 24.94 -1.88
N VAL A 410 4.68 24.67 -0.64
CA VAL A 410 4.25 23.33 -0.21
C VAL A 410 2.80 23.38 0.19
N LEU A 411 2.00 22.46 -0.35
CA LEU A 411 0.64 22.21 0.06
C LEU A 411 0.63 20.95 0.92
N THR A 412 -0.13 20.99 2.01
CA THR A 412 -0.37 19.83 2.87
C THR A 412 -1.74 19.25 2.57
N TRP A 413 -1.84 17.92 2.55
CA TRP A 413 -3.09 17.21 2.31
C TRP A 413 -3.24 16.05 3.28
N GLN A 414 -4.38 15.97 3.96
CA GLN A 414 -4.62 14.99 5.03
C GLN A 414 -5.68 13.94 4.65
N ASP A 415 -6.47 14.20 3.61
CA ASP A 415 -7.55 13.31 3.21
C ASP A 415 -7.07 12.26 2.19
N ARG A 416 -6.84 11.03 2.65
CA ARG A 416 -6.43 9.91 1.78
C ARG A 416 -7.55 9.40 0.86
N ARG A 417 -8.77 9.90 1.01
CA ARG A 417 -9.97 9.46 0.26
C ARG A 417 -10.37 10.47 -0.81
N GLN A 418 -10.07 11.74 -0.61
CA GLN A 418 -10.42 12.80 -1.54
C GLN A 418 -9.25 13.19 -2.44
N GLU A 419 -9.58 13.47 -3.70
CA GLU A 419 -8.64 14.04 -4.64
C GLU A 419 -8.33 15.49 -4.24
N LEU A 420 -7.04 15.84 -4.25
CA LEU A 420 -6.60 17.22 -4.31
C LEU A 420 -6.86 17.74 -5.73
N LYS A 421 -7.81 18.68 -5.87
CA LYS A 421 -8.02 19.42 -7.12
C LYS A 421 -7.20 20.70 -7.08
N LEU A 422 -6.00 20.68 -7.67
CA LEU A 422 -5.12 21.84 -7.76
C LEU A 422 -5.36 22.57 -9.08
N CYS A 423 -5.87 23.80 -9.01
CA CYS A 423 -6.07 24.66 -10.16
C CYS A 423 -5.02 25.78 -10.19
N VAL A 424 -4.69 26.21 -11.40
CA VAL A 424 -3.62 27.17 -11.67
C VAL A 424 -4.06 28.17 -12.73
N GLN A 425 -3.77 29.45 -12.50
CA GLN A 425 -4.11 30.55 -13.40
C GLN A 425 -2.95 31.55 -13.46
N ALA A 426 -2.67 32.10 -14.63
CA ALA A 426 -1.63 33.13 -14.80
C ALA A 426 -2.29 34.46 -15.18
N GLY A 427 -2.23 35.46 -14.29
CA GLY A 427 -2.98 36.71 -14.45
C GLY A 427 -4.49 36.48 -14.63
N GLN A 428 -5.07 37.12 -15.65
CA GLN A 428 -6.49 36.94 -16.06
C GLN A 428 -6.67 35.84 -17.12
N GLY A 429 -5.65 34.99 -17.34
CA GLY A 429 -5.69 33.92 -18.33
C GLY A 429 -6.65 32.78 -17.96
N PRO A 430 -6.82 31.79 -18.85
CA PRO A 430 -7.62 30.60 -18.56
C PRO A 430 -7.03 29.79 -17.41
N GLU A 431 -7.91 29.21 -16.58
CA GLU A 431 -7.56 28.29 -15.51
C GLU A 431 -7.37 26.86 -16.04
N SER A 432 -6.41 26.13 -15.47
CA SER A 432 -6.24 24.69 -15.67
C SER A 432 -6.22 23.97 -14.33
N CYS A 433 -6.84 22.80 -14.24
CA CYS A 433 -6.91 22.02 -13.01
C CYS A 433 -6.35 20.62 -13.19
N LYS A 434 -5.68 20.11 -12.14
CA LYS A 434 -5.26 18.72 -12.01
C LYS A 434 -5.86 18.13 -10.73
N ALA A 435 -6.57 17.01 -10.85
CA ALA A 435 -7.12 16.24 -9.73
C ALA A 435 -6.33 14.94 -9.54
N PHE A 436 -5.92 14.64 -8.31
CA PHE A 436 -5.24 13.39 -7.94
C PHE A 436 -5.29 13.20 -6.42
N VAL A 437 -5.16 11.96 -5.94
CA VAL A 437 -4.90 11.69 -4.52
C VAL A 437 -3.38 11.68 -4.31
N PRO A 438 -2.80 12.56 -3.48
CA PRO A 438 -1.36 12.54 -3.21
C PRO A 438 -0.91 11.21 -2.59
N ASP A 439 0.29 10.74 -2.93
CA ASP A 439 0.90 9.59 -2.27
C ASP A 439 1.33 10.00 -0.85
N PHE A 440 0.85 9.30 0.18
CA PHE A 440 1.18 9.61 1.57
C PHE A 440 2.51 8.99 2.01
N SER A 441 3.10 8.13 1.20
CA SER A 441 4.40 7.52 1.48
C SER A 441 5.60 8.30 0.93
N GLN A 442 5.35 9.28 0.05
CA GLN A 442 6.41 10.06 -0.58
C GLN A 442 5.90 11.45 -1.00
N PRO A 443 6.74 12.49 -0.98
CA PRO A 443 6.31 13.80 -1.44
C PRO A 443 5.96 13.81 -2.92
N THR A 444 4.91 14.54 -3.28
CA THR A 444 4.55 14.78 -4.68
C THR A 444 5.19 16.08 -5.14
N TYR A 445 5.79 16.09 -6.34
CA TYR A 445 6.40 17.28 -6.93
C TYR A 445 5.68 17.64 -8.23
N LEU A 446 5.22 18.88 -8.30
CA LEU A 446 4.51 19.44 -9.44
C LEU A 446 5.27 20.65 -9.98
N GLU A 447 5.62 20.59 -11.25
CA GLU A 447 6.14 21.71 -12.00
C GLU A 447 4.98 22.46 -12.67
N CYS A 448 4.92 23.77 -12.44
CA CYS A 448 4.05 24.67 -13.17
C CYS A 448 4.79 25.26 -14.39
N VAL A 449 4.24 25.05 -15.59
CA VAL A 449 4.78 25.58 -16.84
C VAL A 449 3.79 26.57 -17.45
N VAL A 450 4.25 27.80 -17.69
CA VAL A 450 3.49 28.83 -18.41
C VAL A 450 3.92 28.86 -19.88
N PRO A 451 3.03 28.65 -20.85
CA PRO A 451 3.37 28.71 -22.27
C PRO A 451 3.86 30.10 -22.71
N ALA A 452 4.91 30.16 -23.54
CA ALA A 452 5.51 31.43 -24.00
C ALA A 452 4.55 32.31 -24.82
N GLY A 453 3.60 31.70 -25.54
CA GLY A 453 2.61 32.42 -26.36
C GLY A 453 1.37 32.88 -25.59
N GLY A 454 1.38 32.81 -24.25
CA GLY A 454 0.16 32.89 -23.45
C GLY A 454 -0.64 31.58 -23.51
N GLY A 455 -1.62 31.45 -22.62
CA GLY A 455 -2.45 30.25 -22.49
C GLY A 455 -2.57 29.78 -21.04
N ALA A 456 -3.26 28.65 -20.84
CA ALA A 456 -3.46 28.09 -19.52
C ALA A 456 -2.14 27.49 -19.01
N PRO A 457 -1.70 27.80 -17.79
CA PRO A 457 -0.57 27.11 -17.18
C PRO A 457 -0.86 25.61 -17.06
N THR A 458 0.18 24.79 -17.13
CA THR A 458 0.04 23.33 -16.99
C THR A 458 0.79 22.83 -15.77
N LEU A 459 0.16 21.89 -15.05
CA LEU A 459 0.75 21.21 -13.91
C LEU A 459 1.27 19.83 -14.32
N ARG A 460 2.59 19.68 -14.34
CA ARG A 460 3.26 18.42 -14.65
C ARG A 460 3.80 17.79 -13.38
N GLN A 461 3.43 16.55 -13.09
CA GLN A 461 4.08 15.81 -12.01
C GLN A 461 5.46 15.36 -12.48
N VAL A 462 6.47 15.58 -11.64
CA VAL A 462 7.87 15.23 -11.93
C VAL A 462 8.36 14.15 -10.96
N PRO A 463 9.37 13.36 -11.34
CA PRO A 463 10.06 12.46 -10.41
C PRO A 463 10.55 13.23 -9.18
N ALA A 464 10.46 12.62 -7.98
CA ALA A 464 10.83 13.31 -6.75
C ALA A 464 12.31 13.77 -6.69
N LYS A 465 13.24 13.10 -7.38
CA LYS A 465 14.66 13.47 -7.49
C LYS A 465 14.82 14.73 -8.32
N GLU A 466 14.10 14.82 -9.43
CA GLU A 466 14.08 16.01 -10.28
C GLU A 466 13.44 17.18 -9.52
N GLY A 467 12.27 16.95 -8.90
CA GLY A 467 11.60 17.95 -8.07
C GLY A 467 12.49 18.45 -6.95
N LEU A 468 13.09 17.55 -6.15
CA LEU A 468 13.99 17.90 -5.06
C LEU A 468 15.24 18.65 -5.54
N PHE A 469 15.81 18.24 -6.67
CA PHE A 469 16.94 18.94 -7.28
C PHE A 469 16.56 20.39 -7.64
N GLU A 470 15.42 20.59 -8.29
CA GLU A 470 14.96 21.93 -8.68
C GLU A 470 14.61 22.79 -7.46
N LEU A 471 13.98 22.23 -6.42
CA LEU A 471 13.73 22.96 -5.17
C LEU A 471 15.04 23.44 -4.52
N ARG A 472 16.04 22.55 -4.41
CA ARG A 472 17.37 22.91 -3.87
C ARG A 472 18.08 23.94 -4.74
N ARG A 473 17.91 23.86 -6.05
CA ARG A 473 18.45 24.87 -6.99
C ARG A 473 17.79 26.22 -6.77
N ILE A 474 16.46 26.29 -6.72
CA ILE A 474 15.70 27.50 -6.44
C ILE A 474 16.15 28.11 -5.10
N GLN A 475 16.27 27.29 -4.06
CA GLN A 475 16.70 27.74 -2.74
C GLN A 475 18.12 28.31 -2.74
N ARG A 476 19.05 27.73 -3.50
CA ARG A 476 20.42 28.26 -3.65
C ARG A 476 20.44 29.59 -4.39
N LEU A 477 19.67 29.73 -5.47
CA LEU A 477 19.58 30.98 -6.22
C LEU A 477 18.98 32.11 -5.37
N ALA A 478 17.91 31.82 -4.63
CA ALA A 478 17.29 32.77 -3.71
C ALA A 478 18.21 33.24 -2.56
N LYS A 479 19.25 32.46 -2.23
CA LYS A 479 20.29 32.85 -1.27
C LYS A 479 21.40 33.70 -1.90
N ALA A 480 21.64 33.56 -3.20
CA ALA A 480 22.68 34.31 -3.91
C ALA A 480 22.23 35.74 -4.29
N ASP A 481 20.92 35.95 -4.40
CA ASP A 481 20.32 37.26 -4.68
C ASP A 481 20.15 38.15 -3.42
N LYS A 482 20.54 37.63 -2.23
CA LYS A 482 20.57 38.34 -0.95
C LYS A 482 22.01 38.69 -0.58
#